data_AF-A0A973I6R2-F1
#
_entry.id   AF-A0A973I6R2-F1
#
_cell.length_a   1.000
_cell.length_b   1.000
_cell.length_c   1.000
_cell.angle_alpha   90.00
_cell.angle_beta   90.00
_cell.angle_gamma   90.00
#
_symmetry.space_group_name_H-M   'P 1'
#
loop_
_entity.id
_entity.type
_entity.pdbx_description
1 polymer ?
#
loop_
_entity_poly.entity_id
_entity_poly.type
_entity_poly.pdbx_seq_one_letter_code
_entity_poly.pdbx_strand_id
1 'polypeptide(L)'
;MAYRSTEKTRAHMASQRDKLLIAALEIVSNDGFSALTIVAVAAKSGLAVGSVYQHFKSKDQLLLQVYCDLAAKDLTLNTDQILISPVATEQLDSALEQFFAKALMADKLAYALFVEPISPLIIQERQRYKAEFSTIFTDIIKRGISQKVFLDQDPQIAANAIIGILIESLLIPMQWQSHAMPTFERIKLIQQCQLFCIRAVSYAGDQ
;
A
#
# COMPACT_ATOMS: atom_id res chain seq x y z
N MET A 1 -35.35 -19.94 20.90
CA MET A 1 -34.17 -20.14 21.77
C MET A 1 -32.92 -19.92 20.92
N ALA A 2 -32.14 -18.87 21.19
CA ALA A 2 -30.90 -18.60 20.47
C ALA A 2 -29.80 -19.56 20.98
N TYR A 3 -29.28 -20.41 20.09
CA TYR A 3 -28.18 -21.33 20.38
C TYR A 3 -26.93 -20.52 20.77
N ARG A 4 -26.56 -20.51 22.05
CA ARG A 4 -25.27 -19.99 22.52
C ARG A 4 -24.19 -20.92 21.98
N SER A 5 -23.51 -20.49 20.91
CA SER A 5 -22.37 -21.26 20.39
C SER A 5 -21.35 -21.44 21.52
N THR A 6 -20.91 -22.67 21.73
CA THR A 6 -19.88 -23.00 22.73
C THR A 6 -18.54 -22.40 22.30
N GLU A 7 -17.65 -22.21 23.26
CA GLU A 7 -16.31 -21.64 23.03
C GLU A 7 -15.51 -22.45 22.00
N LYS A 8 -15.64 -23.79 22.03
CA LYS A 8 -15.02 -24.72 21.08
C LYS A 8 -15.53 -24.52 19.64
N THR A 9 -16.83 -24.24 19.45
CA THR A 9 -17.39 -23.95 18.13
C THR A 9 -16.91 -22.59 17.59
N ARG A 10 -16.74 -21.57 18.45
CA ARG A 10 -16.17 -20.27 18.05
C ARG A 10 -14.72 -20.39 17.64
N ALA A 11 -13.91 -21.10 18.43
CA ALA A 11 -12.50 -21.34 18.13
C ALA A 11 -12.32 -22.08 16.80
N HIS A 12 -13.17 -23.08 16.53
CA HIS A 12 -13.13 -23.80 15.24
C HIS A 12 -13.51 -22.90 14.06
N MET A 13 -14.57 -22.09 14.19
CA MET A 13 -14.96 -21.14 13.15
C MET A 13 -13.92 -20.04 12.91
N ALA A 14 -13.27 -19.54 13.96
CA ALA A 14 -12.16 -18.59 13.82
C ALA A 14 -10.99 -19.23 13.05
N SER A 15 -10.60 -20.45 13.41
CA SER A 15 -9.53 -21.18 12.70
C SER A 15 -9.85 -21.43 11.22
N GLN A 16 -11.10 -21.71 10.86
CA GLN A 16 -11.50 -21.84 9.46
C GLN A 16 -11.45 -20.50 8.72
N ARG A 17 -11.93 -19.42 9.34
CA ARG A 17 -11.84 -18.07 8.78
C ARG A 17 -10.39 -17.68 8.51
N ASP A 18 -9.47 -17.98 9.43
CA ASP A 18 -8.05 -17.66 9.27
C ASP A 18 -7.42 -18.45 8.11
N LYS A 19 -7.75 -19.73 7.95
CA LYS A 19 -7.29 -20.53 6.80
C LYS A 19 -7.74 -19.95 5.46
N LEU A 20 -8.99 -19.48 5.38
CA LEU A 20 -9.51 -18.82 4.19
C LEU A 20 -8.76 -17.51 3.89
N LEU A 21 -8.49 -16.72 4.93
CA LEU A 21 -7.75 -15.46 4.81
C LEU A 21 -6.31 -15.68 4.37
N ILE A 22 -5.59 -16.62 4.99
CA ILE A 22 -4.21 -16.96 4.60
C ILE A 22 -4.17 -17.43 3.14
N ALA A 23 -5.07 -18.33 2.74
CA ALA A 23 -5.15 -18.79 1.36
C ALA A 23 -5.40 -17.63 0.37
N ALA A 24 -6.30 -16.71 0.73
CA ALA A 24 -6.62 -15.55 -0.08
C ALA A 24 -5.44 -14.56 -0.17
N LEU A 25 -4.75 -14.28 0.94
CA LEU A 25 -3.55 -13.44 0.99
C LEU A 25 -2.45 -14.00 0.08
N GLU A 26 -2.22 -15.32 0.12
CA GLU A 26 -1.22 -15.95 -0.73
C GLU A 26 -1.58 -15.90 -2.22
N ILE A 27 -2.87 -16.03 -2.58
CA ILE A 27 -3.31 -15.87 -3.98
C ILE A 27 -3.02 -14.45 -4.44
N VAL A 28 -3.40 -13.43 -3.66
CA VAL A 28 -3.20 -12.03 -4.07
C VAL A 28 -1.72 -11.67 -4.14
N SER A 29 -0.91 -12.14 -3.19
CA SER A 29 0.53 -11.85 -3.16
C SER A 29 1.27 -12.41 -4.37
N ASN A 30 0.84 -13.58 -4.87
CA ASN A 30 1.48 -14.24 -6.02
C ASN A 30 0.88 -13.83 -7.37
N ASP A 31 -0.45 -13.72 -7.42
CA ASP A 31 -1.20 -13.68 -8.67
C ASP A 31 -2.02 -12.39 -8.87
N GLY A 32 -2.11 -11.53 -7.86
CA GLY A 32 -2.91 -10.31 -7.88
C GLY A 32 -4.38 -10.54 -7.50
N PHE A 33 -5.18 -9.47 -7.41
CA PHE A 33 -6.57 -9.58 -6.96
C PHE A 33 -7.49 -10.21 -7.99
N SER A 34 -7.19 -10.06 -9.28
CA SER A 34 -7.92 -10.72 -10.38
C SER A 34 -7.94 -12.24 -10.26
N ALA A 35 -6.88 -12.86 -9.72
CA ALA A 35 -6.80 -14.30 -9.49
C ALA A 35 -7.64 -14.79 -8.29
N LEU A 36 -8.05 -13.88 -7.39
CA LEU A 36 -8.83 -14.24 -6.22
C LEU A 36 -10.28 -14.57 -6.62
N THR A 37 -10.59 -15.87 -6.58
CA THR A 37 -11.95 -16.41 -6.76
C THR A 37 -12.35 -17.23 -5.55
N ILE A 38 -13.66 -17.32 -5.29
CA ILE A 38 -14.19 -18.14 -4.19
C ILE A 38 -13.73 -19.60 -4.32
N VAL A 39 -13.69 -20.12 -5.55
CA VAL A 39 -13.24 -21.48 -5.84
C VAL A 39 -11.75 -21.64 -5.56
N ALA A 40 -10.91 -20.69 -6.01
CA ALA A 40 -9.47 -20.74 -5.75
C ALA A 40 -9.15 -20.68 -4.25
N VAL A 41 -9.85 -19.82 -3.50
CA VAL A 41 -9.68 -19.71 -2.03
C VAL A 41 -10.12 -20.99 -1.32
N ALA A 42 -11.27 -21.56 -1.69
CA ALA A 42 -11.73 -22.83 -1.14
C ALA A 42 -10.72 -23.97 -1.40
N ALA A 43 -10.30 -24.11 -2.67
CA ALA A 43 -9.33 -25.12 -3.07
C ALA A 43 -8.00 -24.97 -2.31
N LYS A 44 -7.47 -23.75 -2.21
CA LYS A 44 -6.19 -23.48 -1.56
C LYS A 44 -6.24 -23.62 -0.03
N SER A 45 -7.36 -23.26 0.60
CA SER A 45 -7.56 -23.43 2.04
C SER A 45 -7.88 -24.88 2.46
N GLY A 46 -8.18 -25.76 1.50
CA GLY A 46 -8.64 -27.13 1.77
C GLY A 46 -10.05 -27.18 2.36
N LEU A 47 -10.85 -26.12 2.21
CA LEU A 47 -12.22 -26.01 2.72
C LEU A 47 -13.23 -26.06 1.58
N ALA A 48 -14.47 -26.38 1.91
CA ALA A 48 -15.55 -26.37 0.92
C ALA A 48 -15.91 -24.93 0.51
N VAL A 49 -16.40 -24.75 -0.72
CA VAL A 49 -16.92 -23.46 -1.21
C VAL A 49 -17.98 -22.87 -0.28
N GLY A 50 -18.82 -23.72 0.31
CA GLY A 50 -19.83 -23.29 1.30
C GLY A 50 -19.22 -22.62 2.54
N SER A 51 -18.03 -23.06 2.99
CA SER A 51 -17.32 -22.45 4.12
C SER A 51 -16.89 -21.01 3.82
N VAL A 52 -16.56 -20.69 2.57
CA VAL A 52 -16.21 -19.31 2.17
C VAL A 52 -17.42 -18.39 2.39
N TYR A 53 -18.60 -18.79 1.91
CA TYR A 53 -19.84 -18.02 2.07
C TYR A 53 -20.36 -17.97 3.52
N GLN A 54 -19.98 -18.94 4.36
CA GLN A 54 -20.27 -18.87 5.80
C GLN A 54 -19.48 -17.76 6.51
N HIS A 55 -18.27 -17.45 6.04
CA HIS A 55 -17.36 -16.47 6.67
C HIS A 55 -17.33 -15.10 5.99
N PHE A 56 -17.61 -15.03 4.68
CA PHE A 56 -17.59 -13.80 3.89
C PHE A 56 -18.90 -13.68 3.11
N LYS A 57 -19.65 -12.59 3.30
CA LYS A 57 -20.98 -12.45 2.67
C LYS A 57 -20.91 -12.30 1.16
N SER A 58 -19.78 -11.85 0.63
CA SER A 58 -19.53 -11.71 -0.81
C SER A 58 -18.03 -11.81 -1.14
N LYS A 59 -17.73 -12.02 -2.43
CA LYS A 59 -16.35 -11.91 -2.95
C LYS A 59 -15.76 -10.53 -2.65
N ASP A 60 -16.54 -9.45 -2.78
CA ASP A 60 -16.08 -8.10 -2.47
C ASP A 60 -15.68 -7.91 -1.01
N GLN A 61 -16.41 -8.53 -0.06
CA GLN A 61 -16.02 -8.47 1.36
C GLN A 61 -14.73 -9.24 1.65
N LEU A 62 -14.52 -10.38 0.99
CA LEU A 62 -13.26 -11.11 1.09
C LEU A 62 -12.11 -10.29 0.49
N LEU A 63 -12.31 -9.74 -0.71
CA LEU A 63 -11.34 -8.85 -1.36
C LEU A 63 -10.98 -7.65 -0.49
N LEU A 64 -11.99 -6.99 0.09
CA LEU A 64 -11.79 -5.85 0.99
C LEU A 64 -10.99 -6.23 2.22
N GLN A 65 -11.32 -7.35 2.88
CA GLN A 65 -10.55 -7.80 4.05
C GLN A 65 -9.09 -8.08 3.69
N VAL A 66 -8.86 -8.80 2.59
CA VAL A 66 -7.51 -9.11 2.10
C VAL A 66 -6.74 -7.84 1.76
N TYR A 67 -7.41 -6.86 1.13
CA TYR A 67 -6.83 -5.55 0.85
C TYR A 67 -6.40 -4.84 2.14
N CYS A 68 -7.28 -4.71 3.14
CA CYS A 68 -6.97 -4.03 4.39
C CYS A 68 -5.81 -4.70 5.14
N ASP A 69 -5.77 -6.04 5.16
CA ASP A 69 -4.72 -6.79 5.85
C ASP A 69 -3.36 -6.60 5.18
N LEU A 70 -3.30 -6.65 3.84
CA LEU A 70 -2.08 -6.35 3.07
C LEU A 70 -1.68 -4.89 3.22
N ALA A 71 -2.64 -3.98 3.14
CA ALA A 71 -2.35 -2.55 3.17
C ALA A 71 -1.86 -2.08 4.55
N ALA A 72 -2.42 -2.61 5.63
CA ALA A 72 -1.94 -2.34 6.99
C ALA A 72 -0.48 -2.80 7.20
N LYS A 73 -0.10 -3.93 6.59
CA LYS A 73 1.24 -4.47 6.66
C LYS A 73 2.23 -3.73 5.77
N ASP A 74 1.85 -3.51 4.51
CA ASP A 74 2.79 -3.13 3.46
C ASP A 74 2.74 -1.65 3.12
N LEU A 75 1.63 -0.92 3.36
CA LEU A 75 1.49 0.49 2.98
C LEU A 75 1.69 1.50 4.12
N THR A 76 1.95 1.06 5.34
CA THR A 76 2.15 1.97 6.49
C THR A 76 3.58 2.51 6.56
N LEU A 77 3.78 3.82 6.62
CA LEU A 77 5.11 4.40 6.86
C LEU A 77 5.42 4.41 8.35
N ASN A 78 6.68 4.17 8.72
CA ASN A 78 7.14 4.32 10.08
C ASN A 78 7.45 5.80 10.34
N THR A 79 6.45 6.51 10.88
CA THR A 79 6.56 7.93 11.22
C THR A 79 7.61 8.18 12.28
N ASP A 80 7.76 7.30 13.27
CA ASP A 80 8.77 7.47 14.33
C ASP A 80 10.19 7.49 13.73
N GLN A 81 10.46 6.59 12.78
CA GLN A 81 11.73 6.55 12.05
C GLN A 81 11.95 7.79 11.19
N ILE A 82 10.91 8.29 10.52
CA ILE A 82 10.98 9.53 9.72
C ILE A 82 11.35 10.71 10.62
N LEU A 83 10.74 10.78 11.80
CA LEU A 83 10.87 11.90 12.74
C LEU A 83 12.15 11.88 13.58
N ILE A 84 13.02 10.88 13.44
CA ILE A 84 14.33 10.86 14.11
C ILE A 84 15.17 12.07 13.69
N SER A 85 15.16 12.41 12.41
CA SER A 85 15.85 13.61 11.94
C SER A 85 15.01 14.86 12.25
N PRO A 86 15.62 15.92 12.80
CA PRO A 86 14.95 17.21 12.91
C PRO A 86 14.89 17.96 11.57
N VAL A 87 15.62 17.53 10.54
CA VAL A 87 15.77 18.25 9.27
C VAL A 87 14.74 17.76 8.26
N ALA A 88 13.89 18.66 7.74
CA ALA A 88 12.78 18.29 6.87
C ALA A 88 13.21 17.63 5.54
N THR A 89 14.39 17.97 5.00
CA THR A 89 14.94 17.31 3.81
C THR A 89 15.22 15.84 4.07
N GLU A 90 15.85 15.52 5.20
CA GLU A 90 16.14 14.14 5.62
C GLU A 90 14.85 13.37 5.95
N GLN A 91 13.85 14.04 6.55
CA GLN A 91 12.52 13.46 6.77
C GLN A 91 11.86 13.09 5.43
N LEU A 92 11.92 13.98 4.44
CA LEU A 92 11.35 13.73 3.12
C LEU A 92 12.08 12.57 2.43
N ASP A 93 13.41 12.56 2.43
CA ASP A 93 14.21 11.47 1.87
C ASP A 93 13.88 10.13 2.53
N SER A 94 13.77 10.09 3.86
CA SER A 94 13.40 8.87 4.60
C SER A 94 11.98 8.39 4.27
N ALA A 95 11.02 9.31 4.16
CA ALA A 95 9.65 8.97 3.79
C ALA A 95 9.56 8.39 2.36
N LEU A 96 10.30 8.99 1.42
CA LEU A 96 10.39 8.51 0.04
C LEU A 96 11.07 7.14 -0.03
N GLU A 97 12.18 6.95 0.69
CA GLU A 97 12.90 5.67 0.76
C GLU A 97 12.00 4.56 1.31
N GLN A 98 11.29 4.80 2.41
CA GLN A 98 10.35 3.83 2.97
C GLN A 98 9.22 3.47 2.01
N PHE A 99 8.64 4.47 1.31
CA PHE A 99 7.62 4.23 0.30
C PHE A 99 8.15 3.31 -0.80
N PHE A 100 9.34 3.61 -1.35
CA PHE A 100 9.92 2.82 -2.43
C PHE A 100 10.38 1.43 -2.00
N ALA A 101 10.95 1.29 -0.80
CA ALA A 101 11.33 -0.01 -0.26
C ALA A 101 10.10 -0.93 -0.18
N LYS A 102 8.96 -0.41 0.27
CA LYS A 102 7.69 -1.16 0.33
C LYS A 102 7.12 -1.46 -1.06
N ALA A 103 7.11 -0.47 -1.94
CA ALA A 103 6.43 -0.59 -3.22
C ALA A 103 7.24 -1.37 -4.28
N LEU A 104 8.57 -1.28 -4.30
CA LEU A 104 9.43 -1.92 -5.30
C LEU A 104 9.99 -3.29 -4.87
N MET A 105 9.87 -3.67 -3.59
CA MET A 105 10.18 -5.04 -3.17
C MET A 105 9.07 -6.02 -3.55
N ALA A 106 7.87 -5.52 -3.86
CA ALA A 106 6.69 -6.31 -4.11
C ALA A 106 6.01 -5.88 -5.42
N ASP A 107 6.77 -5.71 -6.51
CA ASP A 107 6.34 -5.13 -7.80
C ASP A 107 4.88 -5.44 -8.20
N LYS A 108 4.49 -6.72 -8.15
CA LYS A 108 3.14 -7.18 -8.49
C LYS A 108 2.08 -6.85 -7.42
N LEU A 109 2.44 -7.00 -6.15
CA LEU A 109 1.56 -6.69 -5.01
C LEU A 109 1.35 -5.18 -4.85
N ALA A 110 2.38 -4.36 -5.06
CA ALA A 110 2.26 -2.92 -5.03
C ALA A 110 1.30 -2.42 -6.10
N TYR A 111 1.38 -2.96 -7.33
CA TYR A 111 0.39 -2.68 -8.37
C TYR A 111 -1.03 -3.10 -7.93
N ALA A 112 -1.18 -4.31 -7.39
CA ALA A 112 -2.44 -4.83 -6.89
C ALA A 112 -3.06 -3.92 -5.80
N LEU A 113 -2.22 -3.35 -4.93
CA LEU A 113 -2.65 -2.48 -3.85
C LEU A 113 -2.95 -1.04 -4.28
N PHE A 114 -2.17 -0.47 -5.21
CA PHE A 114 -2.30 0.95 -5.55
C PHE A 114 -3.18 1.23 -6.79
N VAL A 115 -3.23 0.30 -7.74
CA VAL A 115 -3.72 0.62 -9.11
C VAL A 115 -4.78 -0.35 -9.62
N GLU A 116 -4.63 -1.67 -9.44
CA GLU A 116 -5.48 -2.68 -10.10
C GLU A 116 -6.99 -2.39 -9.98
N PRO A 117 -7.77 -2.31 -11.06
CA PRO A 117 -9.19 -1.94 -11.00
C PRO A 117 -10.05 -3.15 -10.58
N ILE A 118 -10.41 -3.24 -9.29
CA ILE A 118 -11.02 -4.46 -8.72
C ILE A 118 -12.47 -4.23 -8.28
N SER A 119 -12.69 -3.35 -7.30
CA SER A 119 -13.99 -3.16 -6.65
C SER A 119 -14.12 -1.73 -6.11
N PRO A 120 -15.31 -1.10 -6.16
CA PRO A 120 -15.54 0.23 -5.59
C PRO A 120 -15.15 0.34 -4.11
N LEU A 121 -15.32 -0.73 -3.32
CA LEU A 121 -14.94 -0.75 -1.91
C LEU A 121 -13.42 -0.58 -1.73
N ILE A 122 -12.62 -1.26 -2.57
CA ILE A 122 -11.17 -1.13 -2.55
C ILE A 122 -10.74 0.26 -3.03
N ILE A 123 -11.43 0.81 -4.04
CA ILE A 123 -11.15 2.17 -4.53
C ILE A 123 -11.33 3.20 -3.39
N GLN A 124 -12.36 3.04 -2.56
CA GLN A 124 -12.58 3.90 -1.39
C GLN A 124 -11.47 3.75 -0.34
N GLU A 125 -11.02 2.53 -0.05
CA GLU A 125 -9.92 2.33 0.90
C GLU A 125 -8.58 2.86 0.36
N ARG A 126 -8.32 2.75 -0.95
CA ARG A 126 -7.16 3.40 -1.60
C ARG A 126 -7.16 4.90 -1.40
N GLN A 127 -8.32 5.55 -1.50
CA GLN A 127 -8.45 6.99 -1.23
C GLN A 127 -8.06 7.30 0.23
N ARG A 128 -8.45 6.45 1.20
CA ARG A 128 -8.04 6.60 2.60
C ARG A 128 -6.53 6.49 2.76
N TYR A 129 -5.90 5.45 2.21
CA TYR A 129 -4.44 5.30 2.28
C TYR A 129 -3.70 6.46 1.61
N LYS A 130 -4.17 6.93 0.45
CA LYS A 130 -3.60 8.14 -0.19
C LYS A 130 -3.70 9.36 0.72
N ALA A 131 -4.80 9.54 1.44
CA ALA A 131 -4.97 10.63 2.40
C ALA A 131 -4.02 10.52 3.59
N GLU A 132 -3.73 9.31 4.08
CA GLU A 132 -2.75 9.08 5.14
C GLU A 132 -1.33 9.47 4.71
N PHE A 133 -0.89 9.02 3.52
CA PHE A 133 0.38 9.47 2.94
C PHE A 133 0.40 10.99 2.77
N SER A 134 -0.69 11.56 2.27
CA SER A 134 -0.79 13.00 2.00
C SER A 134 -0.65 13.85 3.26
N THR A 135 -1.18 13.35 4.38
CA THR A 135 -1.01 13.99 5.69
C THR A 135 0.46 14.00 6.10
N ILE A 136 1.15 12.86 6.00
CA ILE A 136 2.57 12.74 6.36
C ILE A 136 3.44 13.70 5.53
N PHE A 137 3.29 13.67 4.20
CA PHE A 137 4.07 14.55 3.31
C PHE A 137 3.72 16.03 3.52
N THR A 138 2.45 16.37 3.74
CA THR A 138 2.03 17.74 4.07
C THR A 138 2.74 18.26 5.31
N ASP A 139 2.85 17.45 6.37
CA ASP A 139 3.50 17.85 7.61
C ASP A 139 5.02 18.00 7.48
N ILE A 140 5.66 17.14 6.68
CA ILE A 140 7.08 17.28 6.32
C ILE A 140 7.31 18.58 5.55
N ILE A 141 6.46 18.89 4.56
CA ILE A 141 6.60 20.11 3.75
C ILE A 141 6.40 21.36 4.60
N LYS A 142 5.36 21.40 5.45
CA LYS A 142 5.14 22.51 6.40
C LYS A 142 6.36 22.75 7.29
N ARG A 143 6.97 21.67 7.80
CA ARG A 143 8.20 21.78 8.59
C ARG A 143 9.35 22.36 7.78
N GLY A 144 9.59 21.88 6.57
CA GLY A 144 10.68 22.41 5.76
C GLY A 144 10.49 23.86 5.32
N ILE A 145 9.24 24.31 5.12
CA ILE A 145 8.93 25.73 4.92
C ILE A 145 9.29 26.53 6.17
N SER A 146 8.87 26.07 7.36
CA SER A 146 9.20 26.75 8.63
C SER A 146 10.71 26.80 8.91
N GLN A 147 11.45 25.79 8.46
CA GLN A 147 12.91 25.69 8.55
C GLN A 147 13.63 26.46 7.45
N LYS A 148 12.92 27.03 6.47
CA LYS A 148 13.46 27.70 5.29
C LYS A 148 14.37 26.82 4.42
N VAL A 149 14.15 25.50 4.46
CA VAL A 149 14.82 24.53 3.58
C VAL A 149 13.97 24.15 2.36
N PHE A 150 12.66 24.42 2.43
CA PHE A 150 11.73 24.31 1.29
C PHE A 150 11.14 25.67 0.92
N LEU A 151 10.68 25.78 -0.33
CA LEU A 151 10.02 26.96 -0.88
C LEU A 151 8.66 27.19 -0.24
N ASP A 152 8.28 28.47 -0.10
CA ASP A 152 6.93 28.86 0.29
C ASP A 152 5.95 28.52 -0.84
N GLN A 153 5.13 27.49 -0.60
CA GLN A 153 4.15 26.95 -1.52
C GLN A 153 3.03 26.25 -0.75
N ASP A 154 1.93 25.94 -1.43
CA ASP A 154 0.84 25.18 -0.81
C ASP A 154 1.31 23.75 -0.43
N PRO A 155 1.39 23.42 0.87
CA PRO A 155 1.94 22.14 1.31
C PRO A 155 1.08 20.94 0.87
N GLN A 156 -0.23 21.14 0.76
CA GLN A 156 -1.18 20.09 0.44
C GLN A 156 -1.12 19.75 -1.06
N ILE A 157 -0.99 20.76 -1.92
CA ILE A 157 -0.79 20.58 -3.36
C ILE A 157 0.56 19.88 -3.62
N ALA A 158 1.64 20.34 -2.97
CA ALA A 158 2.96 19.74 -3.13
C ALA A 158 2.99 18.27 -2.66
N ALA A 159 2.38 17.96 -1.50
CA ALA A 159 2.24 16.59 -1.02
C ALA A 159 1.45 15.69 -1.98
N ASN A 160 0.33 16.18 -2.51
CA ASN A 160 -0.48 15.45 -3.48
C ASN A 160 0.28 15.19 -4.79
N ALA A 161 1.07 16.16 -5.26
CA ALA A 161 1.91 16.00 -6.44
C ALA A 161 2.99 14.93 -6.24
N ILE A 162 3.67 14.95 -5.09
CA ILE A 162 4.65 13.91 -4.71
C ILE A 162 4.00 12.54 -4.75
N ILE A 163 2.84 12.36 -4.10
CA ILE A 163 2.12 11.07 -4.10
C ILE A 163 1.71 10.65 -5.52
N GLY A 164 1.26 11.61 -6.33
CA GLY A 164 0.92 11.35 -7.73
C GLY A 164 2.09 10.70 -8.48
N ILE A 165 3.28 11.31 -8.39
CA ILE A 165 4.49 10.79 -9.02
C ILE A 165 4.89 9.44 -8.43
N LEU A 166 4.86 9.30 -7.10
CA LEU A 166 5.21 8.05 -6.43
C LEU A 166 4.36 6.89 -6.92
N ILE A 167 3.04 7.09 -7.04
CA ILE A 167 2.11 6.06 -7.51
C ILE A 167 2.27 5.80 -9.01
N GLU A 168 2.41 6.85 -9.82
CA GLU A 168 2.59 6.73 -11.27
C GLU A 168 3.90 5.97 -11.61
N SER A 169 4.97 6.22 -10.85
CA SER A 169 6.24 5.52 -10.99
C SER A 169 6.15 4.02 -10.73
N LEU A 170 5.12 3.54 -10.01
CA LEU A 170 4.87 2.10 -9.81
C LEU A 170 4.33 1.42 -11.06
N LEU A 171 3.86 2.16 -12.06
CA LEU A 171 3.45 1.60 -13.34
C LEU A 171 4.65 1.17 -14.19
N ILE A 172 5.85 1.73 -13.95
CA ILE A 172 7.06 1.38 -14.70
C ILE A 172 7.47 -0.09 -14.45
N PRO A 173 7.52 -0.59 -13.20
CA PRO A 173 7.67 -2.03 -12.91
C PRO A 173 6.68 -2.94 -13.65
N MET A 174 5.49 -2.47 -14.04
CA MET A 174 4.56 -3.32 -14.81
C MET A 174 5.07 -3.64 -16.22
N GLN A 175 5.97 -2.84 -16.79
CA GLN A 175 6.61 -3.20 -18.07
C GLN A 175 7.47 -4.48 -17.91
N TRP A 176 7.84 -4.79 -16.67
CA TRP A 176 8.59 -5.96 -16.23
C TRP A 176 7.65 -7.08 -15.74
N GLN A 177 6.41 -7.15 -16.26
CA GLN A 177 5.41 -8.15 -15.88
C GLN A 177 5.86 -9.61 -16.01
N SER A 178 6.77 -9.90 -16.95
CA SER A 178 7.27 -11.26 -17.20
C SER A 178 8.52 -11.62 -16.42
N HIS A 179 9.27 -10.64 -15.91
CA HIS A 179 10.55 -10.84 -15.23
C HIS A 179 10.78 -9.68 -14.26
N ALA A 180 11.18 -9.94 -13.02
CA ALA A 180 11.42 -8.88 -12.04
C ALA A 180 12.34 -7.76 -12.59
N MET A 181 12.02 -6.50 -12.26
CA MET A 181 12.87 -5.37 -12.66
C MET A 181 14.33 -5.62 -12.23
N PRO A 182 15.35 -5.28 -13.03
CA PRO A 182 16.74 -5.39 -12.60
C PRO A 182 17.02 -4.48 -11.41
N THR A 183 17.85 -4.93 -10.46
CA THR A 183 18.19 -4.15 -9.25
C THR A 183 18.75 -2.77 -9.58
N PHE A 184 19.56 -2.66 -10.63
CA PHE A 184 20.09 -1.37 -11.07
C PHE A 184 19.00 -0.40 -11.55
N GLU A 185 18.01 -0.87 -12.32
CA GLU A 185 16.89 -0.04 -12.77
C GLU A 185 15.99 0.38 -11.61
N ARG A 186 15.78 -0.50 -10.61
CA ARG A 186 15.08 -0.13 -9.37
C ARG A 186 15.80 0.99 -8.63
N ILE A 187 17.10 0.86 -8.38
CA ILE A 187 17.90 1.88 -7.68
C ILE A 187 17.82 3.21 -8.44
N LYS A 188 17.97 3.17 -9.77
CA LYS A 188 17.88 4.35 -10.61
C LYS A 188 16.50 5.01 -10.50
N LEU A 189 15.41 4.25 -10.57
CA LEU A 189 14.04 4.77 -10.43
C LEU A 189 13.86 5.50 -9.09
N ILE A 190 14.28 4.87 -7.98
CA ILE A 190 14.20 5.44 -6.63
C ILE A 190 14.95 6.77 -6.58
N GLN A 191 16.22 6.77 -7.00
CA GLN A 191 17.06 7.96 -6.98
C GLN A 191 16.50 9.10 -7.83
N GLN A 192 15.96 8.80 -9.01
CA GLN A 192 15.37 9.83 -9.87
C GLN A 192 14.08 10.39 -9.29
N CYS A 193 13.24 9.57 -8.67
CA CYS A 193 12.02 10.05 -8.00
C CYS A 193 12.35 10.89 -6.77
N GLN A 194 13.31 10.47 -5.94
CA GLN A 194 13.79 11.23 -4.80
C GLN A 194 14.32 12.59 -5.24
N LEU A 195 15.22 12.60 -6.23
CA LEU A 195 15.79 13.83 -6.77
C LEU A 195 14.70 14.77 -7.33
N PHE A 196 13.72 14.22 -8.04
CA PHE A 196 12.58 14.99 -8.55
C PHE A 196 11.78 15.63 -7.40
N CYS A 197 11.40 14.83 -6.40
CA CYS A 197 10.57 15.31 -5.28
C CYS A 197 11.30 16.38 -4.46
N ILE A 198 12.59 16.16 -4.14
CA ILE A 198 13.40 17.13 -3.40
C ILE A 198 13.54 18.43 -4.18
N ARG A 199 13.85 18.36 -5.48
CA ARG A 199 13.96 19.57 -6.32
C ARG A 199 12.65 20.34 -6.40
N ALA A 200 11.52 19.64 -6.53
CA ALA A 200 10.19 20.26 -6.60
C ALA A 200 9.86 21.10 -5.36
N VAL A 201 10.45 20.78 -4.19
CA VAL A 201 10.19 21.52 -2.95
C VAL A 201 11.33 22.44 -2.50
N SER A 202 12.55 22.26 -3.01
CA SER A 202 13.74 22.99 -2.52
C SER A 202 14.42 23.90 -3.56
N TYR A 203 14.14 23.76 -4.85
CA TYR A 203 14.88 24.49 -5.89
C TYR A 203 14.41 25.93 -6.06
N ALA A 204 15.19 26.91 -5.62
CA ALA A 204 14.87 28.33 -5.72
C ALA A 204 15.20 29.00 -7.06
N GLY A 205 15.78 28.28 -8.04
CA GLY A 205 16.38 28.91 -9.21
C GLY A 205 17.71 29.60 -8.87
N ASP A 206 18.62 29.69 -9.84
CA ASP A 206 19.71 30.66 -9.74
C ASP A 206 19.08 32.05 -9.88
N GLN A 207 19.13 32.87 -8.83
CA GLN A 207 18.70 34.28 -8.86
C GLN A 207 19.66 35.14 -9.68
#